data_AF-A0A958IST6-F1
#
_entry.id   AF-A0A958IST6-F1
#
_cell.length_a   1.000
_cell.length_b   1.000
_cell.length_c   1.000
_cell.angle_alpha   90.00
_cell.angle_beta   90.00
_cell.angle_gamma   90.00
#
_symmetry.space_group_name_H-M   'P 1'
#
loop_
_entity.id
_entity.type
_entity.pdbx_description
1 polymer ?
#
loop_
_entity_poly.entity_id
_entity_poly.type
_entity_poly.pdbx_seq_one_letter_code
_entity_poly.pdbx_strand_id
1 'polypeptide(L)'
;MGKIFVITLFLLSLPGLAQQRPLSFTDMFEMGRVSDPQISPDGRWVAYGITYYNVAENNRNADLYLVSTDGKVHKQLTFHPATDASPLWSADSKQLAFI
;
A
#
# COMPACT_ATOMS: atom_id res chain seq x y z
N MET A 1 43.22 -34.30 -42.20
CA MET A 1 43.29 -32.82 -42.09
C MET A 1 41.97 -32.27 -42.63
N GLY A 2 40.88 -32.10 -41.89
CA GLY A 2 40.70 -31.55 -40.55
C GLY A 2 40.41 -30.05 -40.67
N LYS A 3 39.12 -29.65 -40.75
CA LYS A 3 38.65 -28.30 -40.35
C LYS A 3 37.22 -28.37 -39.78
N ILE A 4 37.12 -27.77 -38.61
CA ILE A 4 36.09 -27.83 -37.57
C ILE A 4 34.84 -27.04 -37.95
N PHE A 5 33.65 -27.59 -37.68
CA PHE A 5 32.39 -26.86 -37.68
C PHE A 5 32.23 -26.23 -36.29
N VAL A 6 32.23 -24.89 -36.21
CA VAL A 6 32.03 -24.17 -34.94
C VAL A 6 30.53 -24.11 -34.68
N ILE A 7 30.05 -24.89 -33.71
CA ILE A 7 28.71 -24.75 -33.16
C ILE A 7 28.79 -23.70 -32.06
N THR A 8 28.34 -22.49 -32.35
CA THR A 8 28.14 -21.45 -31.34
C THR A 8 26.95 -21.84 -30.47
N LEU A 9 27.22 -22.28 -29.24
CA LEU A 9 26.21 -22.56 -28.24
C LEU A 9 25.67 -21.22 -27.70
N PHE A 10 24.48 -20.80 -28.14
CA PHE A 10 23.73 -19.78 -27.43
C PHE A 10 23.26 -20.39 -26.11
N LEU A 11 23.93 -20.04 -25.00
CA LEU A 11 23.38 -20.24 -23.67
C LEU A 11 22.12 -19.38 -23.56
N LEU A 12 20.95 -19.99 -23.73
CA LEU A 12 19.69 -19.40 -23.28
C LEU A 12 19.79 -19.31 -21.76
N SER A 13 20.16 -18.14 -21.25
CA SER A 13 19.87 -17.77 -19.87
C SER A 13 18.36 -17.69 -19.75
N LEU A 14 17.72 -18.78 -19.33
CA LEU A 14 16.36 -18.72 -18.81
C LEU A 14 16.42 -17.71 -17.64
N PRO A 15 15.77 -16.54 -17.72
CA PRO A 15 15.69 -15.68 -16.56
C PRO A 15 15.07 -16.53 -15.46
N GLY A 16 15.81 -16.68 -14.37
CA GLY A 16 15.42 -17.55 -13.26
C GLY A 16 13.96 -17.28 -12.93
N LEU A 17 13.18 -18.36 -12.84
CA LEU A 17 11.90 -18.32 -12.16
C LEU A 17 12.23 -17.95 -10.72
N ALA A 18 12.32 -16.66 -10.42
CA ALA A 18 12.44 -16.18 -9.07
C ALA A 18 11.24 -16.74 -8.34
N GLN A 19 11.47 -17.78 -7.54
CA GLN A 19 10.45 -18.43 -6.75
C GLN A 19 9.83 -17.32 -5.91
N GLN A 20 8.53 -17.04 -6.14
CA GLN A 20 7.83 -16.07 -5.29
C GLN A 20 7.99 -16.52 -3.84
N ARG A 21 8.59 -15.67 -3.02
CA ARG A 21 8.77 -16.01 -1.60
C ARG A 21 7.39 -16.03 -0.93
N PRO A 22 7.08 -17.05 -0.11
CA PRO A 22 5.85 -17.05 0.67
C PRO A 22 5.79 -15.82 1.59
N LEU A 23 4.56 -15.42 1.93
CA LEU A 23 4.30 -14.41 2.94
C LEU A 23 4.87 -14.89 4.29
N SER A 24 5.75 -14.09 4.87
CA SER A 24 6.34 -14.28 6.18
C SER A 24 5.64 -13.40 7.21
N PHE A 25 5.90 -13.65 8.50
CA PHE A 25 5.36 -12.81 9.56
C PHE A 25 5.87 -11.35 9.44
N THR A 26 7.08 -11.13 8.93
CA THR A 26 7.69 -9.80 8.80
C THR A 26 6.94 -8.94 7.78
N ASP A 27 6.47 -9.56 6.70
CA ASP A 27 5.67 -8.86 5.67
C ASP A 27 4.40 -8.26 6.27
N MET A 28 3.84 -8.90 7.29
CA MET A 28 2.70 -8.36 7.99
C MET A 28 3.02 -7.02 8.63
N PHE A 29 4.23 -6.79 9.15
CA PHE A 29 4.60 -5.50 9.76
C PHE A 29 4.89 -4.40 8.73
N GLU A 30 5.33 -4.78 7.53
CA GLU A 30 5.58 -3.85 6.42
C GLU A 30 4.28 -3.39 5.74
N MET A 31 3.21 -4.18 5.84
CA MET A 31 1.91 -3.84 5.29
C MET A 31 1.14 -2.81 6.12
N GLY A 32 0.60 -1.80 5.45
CA GLY A 32 -0.34 -0.85 6.05
C GLY A 32 -1.60 -1.52 6.59
N ARG A 33 -2.01 -1.16 7.80
CA ARG A 33 -3.25 -1.63 8.43
C ARG A 33 -4.36 -0.62 8.21
N VAL A 34 -5.37 -1.01 7.44
CA VAL A 34 -6.57 -0.20 7.21
C VAL A 34 -7.45 -0.19 8.47
N SER A 35 -7.96 0.98 8.85
CA SER A 35 -8.85 1.16 9.99
C SER A 35 -9.95 2.19 9.72
N ASP A 36 -11.03 2.06 10.49
CA ASP A 36 -12.15 3.03 10.61
C ASP A 36 -12.66 3.63 9.29
N PRO A 37 -13.19 2.82 8.37
CA PRO A 37 -13.75 3.33 7.11
C PRO A 37 -15.07 4.06 7.35
N GLN A 38 -15.17 5.28 6.82
CA GLN A 38 -16.33 6.17 6.95
C GLN A 38 -16.76 6.70 5.57
N ILE A 39 -18.00 6.40 5.18
CA ILE A 39 -18.58 6.85 3.91
C ILE A 39 -19.05 8.30 4.07
N SER A 40 -18.76 9.16 3.09
CA SER A 40 -19.27 10.52 3.06
C SER A 40 -20.80 10.54 2.94
N PRO A 41 -21.52 11.52 3.51
CA PRO A 41 -22.98 11.60 3.41
C PRO A 41 -23.53 11.62 1.97
N ASP A 42 -22.78 12.18 1.02
CA ASP A 42 -23.10 12.17 -0.41
C ASP A 42 -22.77 10.84 -1.13
N GLY A 43 -22.18 9.87 -0.43
CA GLY A 43 -21.87 8.53 -0.93
C GLY A 43 -20.72 8.47 -1.95
N ARG A 44 -19.96 9.55 -2.16
CA ARG A 44 -18.90 9.59 -3.18
C ARG A 44 -17.53 9.16 -2.68
N TRP A 45 -17.29 9.23 -1.37
CA TRP A 45 -15.98 9.00 -0.78
C TRP A 45 -16.06 8.04 0.41
N VAL A 46 -14.96 7.33 0.63
CA VAL A 46 -14.66 6.62 1.88
C VAL A 46 -13.38 7.22 2.46
N ALA A 47 -13.47 7.77 3.67
CA ALA A 47 -12.32 8.14 4.48
C ALA A 47 -11.91 6.95 5.35
N TYR A 48 -10.61 6.71 5.52
CA TYR A 48 -10.10 5.61 6.33
C TYR A 48 -8.67 5.90 6.79
N GLY A 49 -8.25 5.28 7.88
CA GLY A 49 -6.86 5.34 8.35
C GLY A 49 -6.02 4.22 7.72
N ILE A 50 -4.74 4.49 7.48
CA ILE A 50 -3.72 3.45 7.28
C ILE A 50 -2.62 3.63 8.31
N THR A 51 -2.39 2.60 9.12
CA THR A 51 -1.28 2.55 10.08
C THR A 51 -0.10 1.78 9.52
N TYR A 52 1.09 2.39 9.54
CA TYR A 52 2.37 1.72 9.25
C TYR A 52 3.19 1.59 10.54
N TYR A 53 3.83 0.43 10.73
CA TYR A 53 4.67 0.15 11.89
C TYR A 53 6.14 0.34 11.55
N ASN A 54 6.89 1.03 12.42
CA ASN A 54 8.34 1.00 12.40
C ASN A 54 8.81 0.06 13.51
N VAL A 55 9.19 -1.16 13.13
CA VAL A 55 9.64 -2.20 14.07
C VAL A 55 10.95 -1.80 14.74
N ALA A 56 11.87 -1.15 14.02
CA ALA A 56 13.17 -0.75 14.55
C ALA A 56 13.05 0.32 15.63
N GLU A 57 12.13 1.27 15.46
CA GLU A 57 11.88 2.36 16.41
C GLU A 57 10.80 2.02 17.45
N ASN A 58 10.21 0.82 17.37
CA ASN A 58 9.09 0.39 18.21
C ASN A 58 7.95 1.42 18.25
N ASN A 59 7.60 1.99 17.09
CA ASN A 59 6.55 2.98 16.96
C ASN A 59 5.63 2.67 15.76
N ARG A 60 4.62 3.52 15.56
CA ARG A 60 3.73 3.49 14.41
C ARG A 60 3.23 4.90 14.07
N ASN A 61 2.90 5.13 12.81
CA ASN A 61 2.15 6.31 12.39
C ASN A 61 0.85 5.90 11.69
N ALA A 62 -0.21 6.68 11.86
CA ALA A 62 -1.42 6.54 11.07
C ALA A 62 -1.72 7.85 10.36
N ASP A 63 -2.02 7.75 9.08
CA ASP A 63 -2.47 8.87 8.25
C ASP A 63 -3.84 8.55 7.67
N LEU A 64 -4.60 9.59 7.35
CA LEU A 64 -5.93 9.46 6.75
C LEU A 64 -5.84 9.47 5.22
N TYR A 65 -6.67 8.65 4.61
CA TYR A 65 -6.80 8.47 3.17
C TYR A 65 -8.25 8.61 2.74
N LEU A 66 -8.43 8.97 1.47
CA LEU A 66 -9.70 8.94 0.75
C LEU A 66 -9.61 7.97 -0.42
N VAL A 67 -10.70 7.26 -0.65
CA VAL A 67 -10.96 6.55 -1.89
C VAL A 67 -12.35 6.91 -2.41
N SER A 68 -12.52 7.09 -3.72
CA SER A 68 -13.85 7.22 -4.31
C SER A 68 -14.62 5.91 -4.16
N THR A 69 -15.95 5.95 -4.01
CA THR A 69 -16.74 4.72 -3.81
C THR A 69 -16.71 3.75 -4.99
N ASP A 70 -16.31 4.21 -6.18
CA ASP A 70 -16.04 3.36 -7.34
C ASP A 70 -14.58 2.82 -7.41
N GLY A 71 -13.75 3.16 -6.43
CA GLY A 71 -12.37 2.69 -6.28
C GLY A 71 -11.37 3.29 -7.27
N LYS A 72 -11.76 4.28 -8.09
CA LYS A 72 -10.89 4.83 -9.15
C LYS A 72 -9.95 5.93 -8.68
N VAL A 73 -10.33 6.68 -7.65
CA VAL A 73 -9.53 7.81 -7.13
C VAL A 73 -9.10 7.49 -5.72
N HIS A 74 -7.80 7.62 -5.47
CA HIS A 74 -7.18 7.40 -4.16
C HIS A 74 -6.32 8.61 -3.81
N LYS A 75 -6.39 9.08 -2.56
CA LYS A 75 -5.65 10.25 -2.10
C LYS A 75 -5.29 10.11 -0.63
N GLN A 76 -4.04 10.41 -0.27
CA GLN A 76 -3.64 10.66 1.11
C GLN A 76 -4.04 12.08 1.53
N LEU A 77 -4.65 12.21 2.71
CA LEU A 77 -5.13 13.49 3.26
C LEU A 77 -4.17 14.12 4.25
N THR A 78 -3.56 13.32 5.12
CA THR A 78 -2.66 13.79 6.16
C THR A 78 -1.26 13.19 6.01
N PHE A 79 -0.27 13.87 6.57
CA PHE A 79 1.16 13.56 6.40
C PHE A 79 1.95 13.86 7.67
N HIS A 80 1.27 13.91 8.82
CA HIS A 80 1.87 14.38 10.07
C HIS A 80 2.57 13.20 10.77
N PRO A 81 3.69 13.41 11.48
CA PRO A 81 4.37 12.35 12.23
C PRO A 81 3.60 11.87 13.48
N ALA A 82 2.47 12.50 13.79
CA ALA A 82 1.57 12.04 14.84
C ALA A 82 0.42 11.26 14.21
N THR A 83 -0.19 10.38 15.00
CA THR A 83 -1.33 9.59 14.56
C THR A 83 -2.52 10.50 14.27
N ASP A 84 -3.04 10.43 13.05
CA ASP A 84 -4.32 11.00 12.66
C ASP A 84 -5.36 9.87 12.53
N ALA A 85 -6.45 9.95 13.29
CA ALA A 85 -7.42 8.87 13.46
C ALA A 85 -8.86 9.35 13.68
N SER A 86 -9.80 8.41 13.71
CA SER A 86 -11.23 8.64 13.95
C SER A 86 -11.87 9.69 13.02
N PRO A 87 -11.71 9.54 11.69
CA PRO A 87 -12.26 10.51 10.74
C PRO A 87 -13.78 10.61 10.85
N LEU A 88 -14.34 11.82 10.81
CA LEU A 88 -15.78 12.05 10.78
C LEU A 88 -16.14 13.11 9.74
N TRP A 89 -17.11 12.79 8.90
CA TRP A 89 -17.57 13.70 7.85
C TRP A 89 -18.51 14.77 8.39
N SER A 90 -18.36 15.99 7.86
CA SER A 90 -19.41 17.01 7.96
C SER A 90 -20.65 16.57 7.18
N ALA A 91 -21.83 17.01 7.62
CA ALA A 91 -23.11 16.66 6.98
C ALA A 91 -23.18 17.05 5.49
N ASP A 92 -22.46 18.11 5.09
CA ASP A 92 -22.38 18.58 3.70
C ASP A 92 -21.31 17.86 2.86
N SER A 93 -20.62 16.85 3.42
CA SER A 93 -19.56 16.07 2.76
C SER A 93 -18.32 16.85 2.32
N LYS A 94 -18.10 18.07 2.83
CA LYS A 94 -16.99 18.93 2.40
C LYS A 94 -15.78 18.89 3.33
N GLN A 95 -15.96 18.47 4.57
CA GLN A 95 -14.93 18.52 5.59
C GLN A 95 -14.87 17.20 6.37
N LEU A 96 -13.69 16.95 6.92
CA LEU A 96 -13.41 15.82 7.78
C LEU A 96 -12.80 16.34 9.08
N ALA A 97 -13.36 15.96 10.23
CA ALA A 97 -12.74 16.14 11.53
C ALA A 97 -12.02 14.85 11.93
N PHE A 98 -10.93 14.97 12.69
CA PHE A 98 -10.12 13.84 13.17
C PHE A 98 -9.34 14.24 14.42
N ILE A 99 -8.71 13.25 15.08
CA ILE A 99 -7.89 13.41 16.28
C ILE A 99 -6.54 12.71 16.16
#